data_AF-A0A1S3D4Z4-F1
#
_entry.id   AF-A0A1S3D4Z4-F1
#
_cell.length_a   1.000
_cell.length_b   1.000
_cell.length_c   1.000
_cell.angle_alpha   90.00
_cell.angle_beta   90.00
_cell.angle_gamma   90.00
#
_symmetry.space_group_name_H-M   'P 1'
#
loop_
_entity.id
_entity.type
_entity.pdbx_description
1 polymer ?
#
loop_
_entity_poly.entity_id
_entity_poly.type
_entity_poly.pdbx_seq_one_letter_code
_entity_poly.pdbx_strand_id
1 'polypeptide(L)'
;MPCTRGDVNSKTLLSPIVKQFSHNCHVSFYHTPDLRWPLNRLLPHRYNELIGLQHMKFYLIDNCVIITGANLSGDYFTSRQDRYMIIQDHKPLSDFFDDLSRVLCKISFQLTPDGKFILDKEFPLSPVSVTQRGEYLKRSRSLVLDMYDGYRTRNTTAVSPALSSTQPPDTWLAPLIELPPLHIQLDSRVTKLILSLARDGSCVSLGTGYFNLTQEYVRAMLDKPRVNYSVLMAHPTANGFLGARGAAGGIPYAYTALAARFLSRVSNLKVAMFEYVRSGWTYHAKGLWYSESPGSKPVLTLIGSPNFGKWSRILFCIYYLR
;
A
#
# COMPACT_ATOMS: atom_id res chain seq x y z
N MET A 1 17.07 -4.16 16.93
CA MET A 1 15.83 -4.81 17.39
C MET A 1 14.62 -4.08 16.82
N PRO A 2 13.50 -4.76 16.55
CA PRO A 2 12.21 -4.12 16.26
C PRO A 2 11.70 -3.29 17.45
N CYS A 3 10.85 -2.30 17.19
CA CYS A 3 10.10 -1.53 18.20
C CYS A 3 10.94 -0.86 19.29
N THR A 4 11.78 0.11 18.92
CA THR A 4 12.65 0.85 19.85
C THR A 4 12.08 2.21 20.29
N ARG A 5 10.82 2.54 19.96
CA ARG A 5 10.25 3.87 20.21
C ARG A 5 9.51 3.91 21.56
N GLY A 6 10.13 4.46 22.60
CA GLY A 6 9.49 4.73 23.89
C GLY A 6 9.03 3.49 24.66
N ASP A 7 8.57 3.72 25.89
CA ASP A 7 8.14 2.65 26.80
C ASP A 7 6.81 2.02 26.36
N VAL A 8 5.89 2.83 25.82
CA VAL A 8 4.63 2.38 25.21
C VAL A 8 4.80 2.30 23.70
N ASN A 9 4.79 1.08 23.16
CA ASN A 9 4.95 0.80 21.74
C ASN A 9 4.18 -0.45 21.33
N SER A 10 4.18 -0.79 20.04
CA SER A 10 3.43 -1.95 19.52
C SER A 10 3.80 -3.27 20.19
N LYS A 11 5.06 -3.46 20.62
CA LYS A 11 5.45 -4.65 21.38
C LYS A 11 4.78 -4.65 22.75
N THR A 12 4.96 -3.58 23.54
CA THR A 12 4.42 -3.54 24.91
C THR A 12 2.89 -3.52 24.93
N LEU A 13 2.24 -2.96 23.91
CA LEU A 13 0.79 -3.00 23.74
C LEU A 13 0.25 -4.41 23.43
N LEU A 14 0.95 -5.18 22.57
CA LEU A 14 0.48 -6.49 22.11
C LEU A 14 0.96 -7.65 23.00
N SER A 15 2.05 -7.47 23.76
CA SER A 15 2.61 -8.50 24.64
C SER A 15 1.58 -9.15 25.60
N PRO A 16 0.65 -8.41 26.25
CA PRO A 16 -0.35 -9.03 27.11
C PRO A 16 -1.25 -10.03 26.38
N ILE A 17 -1.68 -9.69 25.16
CA ILE A 17 -2.57 -10.53 24.35
C ILE A 17 -1.82 -11.77 23.85
N VAL A 18 -0.56 -11.62 23.41
CA VAL A 18 0.30 -12.76 23.02
C VAL A 18 0.55 -13.69 24.20
N LYS A 19 0.74 -13.15 25.41
CA LYS A 19 0.93 -13.94 26.61
C LYS A 19 -0.34 -14.70 27.01
N GLN A 20 -1.50 -14.05 26.95
CA GLN A 20 -2.78 -14.63 27.36
C GLN A 20 -3.32 -15.66 26.35
N PHE A 21 -3.14 -15.40 25.05
CA PHE A 21 -3.71 -16.22 23.97
C PHE A 21 -2.62 -16.85 23.11
N SER A 22 -1.54 -17.33 23.72
CA SER A 22 -0.33 -17.82 23.03
C SER A 22 -0.57 -18.94 22.01
N HIS A 23 -1.69 -19.66 22.11
CA HIS A 23 -2.09 -20.72 21.17
C HIS A 23 -2.83 -20.19 19.94
N ASN A 24 -3.51 -19.04 20.05
CA ASN A 24 -4.38 -18.47 19.00
C ASN A 24 -3.94 -17.08 18.52
N CYS A 25 -2.95 -16.47 19.17
CA CYS A 25 -2.45 -15.14 18.85
C CYS A 25 -0.96 -15.19 18.53
N HIS A 26 -0.63 -14.88 17.28
CA HIS A 26 0.73 -14.78 16.79
C HIS A 26 0.99 -13.34 16.34
N VAL A 27 2.08 -12.75 16.80
CA VAL A 27 2.46 -11.39 16.42
C VAL A 27 3.85 -11.41 15.80
N SER A 28 3.95 -10.88 14.60
CA SER A 28 5.19 -10.79 13.82
C SER A 28 5.54 -9.34 13.54
N PHE A 29 6.82 -9.00 13.67
CA PHE A 29 7.36 -7.68 13.44
C PHE A 29 8.26 -7.71 12.22
N TYR A 30 7.71 -7.31 11.07
CA TYR A 30 8.49 -7.12 9.86
C TYR A 30 9.50 -5.99 10.06
N HIS A 31 10.75 -6.27 9.72
CA HIS A 31 11.82 -5.28 9.74
C HIS A 31 12.37 -5.12 8.33
N THR A 32 12.31 -3.91 7.78
CA THR A 32 12.87 -3.67 6.46
C THR A 32 14.39 -3.84 6.50
N PRO A 33 14.98 -4.60 5.56
CA PRO A 33 16.42 -4.73 5.49
C PRO A 33 17.12 -3.39 5.19
N ASP A 34 16.41 -2.39 4.66
CA ASP A 34 17.01 -1.12 4.23
C ASP A 34 17.28 -0.14 5.38
N LEU A 35 16.64 -0.32 6.54
CA LEU A 35 16.76 0.57 7.69
C LEU A 35 17.96 0.16 8.55
N ARG A 36 19.12 0.78 8.32
CA ARG A 36 20.40 0.45 8.98
C ARG A 36 20.67 1.24 10.27
N TRP A 37 21.49 0.65 11.15
CA TRP A 37 21.81 1.18 12.49
C TRP A 37 22.68 2.46 12.53
N PRO A 38 23.49 2.84 11.51
CA PRO A 38 24.06 4.20 11.49
C PRO A 38 23.06 5.27 11.00
N LEU A 39 22.14 4.93 10.08
CA LEU A 39 21.12 5.87 9.57
C LEU A 39 20.07 6.24 10.63
N ASN A 40 19.75 5.29 11.52
CA ASN A 40 18.80 5.50 12.63
C ASN A 40 19.26 6.54 13.68
N ARG A 41 20.56 6.89 13.74
CA ARG A 41 21.10 7.84 14.73
C ARG A 41 21.12 9.29 14.25
N LEU A 42 21.06 9.51 12.93
CA LEU A 42 21.17 10.84 12.31
C LEU A 42 19.82 11.42 11.88
N LEU A 43 18.82 10.58 11.60
CA LEU A 43 17.48 11.02 11.20
C LEU A 43 16.53 11.04 12.40
N PRO A 44 15.81 12.15 12.67
CA PRO A 44 14.79 12.16 13.70
C PRO A 44 13.78 11.04 13.45
N HIS A 45 13.38 10.31 14.49
CA HIS A 45 12.60 9.08 14.35
C HIS A 45 11.33 9.21 13.50
N ARG A 46 10.73 10.40 13.36
CA ARG A 46 9.57 10.67 12.50
C ARG A 46 9.87 10.54 10.99
N TYR A 47 11.12 10.65 10.57
CA TYR A 47 11.55 10.44 9.18
C TYR A 47 11.78 8.96 8.84
N ASN A 48 11.68 8.04 9.81
CA ASN A 48 11.74 6.60 9.52
C ASN A 48 10.55 6.11 8.68
N GLU A 49 9.43 6.86 8.66
CA GLU A 49 8.33 6.62 7.71
C GLU A 49 8.76 6.80 6.24
N LEU A 50 9.78 7.62 5.99
CA LEU A 50 10.37 7.83 4.68
C LEU A 50 11.27 6.67 4.24
N ILE A 51 11.78 5.88 5.19
CA ILE A 51 12.76 4.80 4.98
C ILE A 51 12.07 3.45 5.21
N GLY A 52 11.14 3.16 4.30
CA GLY A 52 10.77 1.81 3.97
C GLY A 52 9.95 1.01 4.99
N LEU A 53 8.92 1.63 5.57
CA LEU A 53 7.94 0.90 6.37
C LEU A 53 7.10 -0.06 5.53
N GLN A 54 6.58 -1.10 6.19
CA GLN A 54 5.52 -1.95 5.66
C GLN A 54 4.20 -1.17 5.81
N HIS A 55 3.48 -0.96 4.71
CA HIS A 55 2.25 -0.15 4.67
C HIS A 55 0.99 -0.97 4.38
N MET A 56 1.12 -2.29 4.26
CA MET A 56 0.04 -3.26 4.08
C MET A 56 -0.92 -3.23 5.27
N LYS A 57 -2.20 -3.00 4.98
CA LYS A 57 -3.28 -3.10 5.97
C LYS A 57 -4.44 -3.83 5.33
N PHE A 58 -4.65 -5.04 5.81
CA PHE A 58 -5.82 -5.83 5.48
C PHE A 58 -6.25 -6.59 6.72
N TYR A 59 -7.52 -6.91 6.79
CA TYR A 59 -8.11 -7.77 7.81
C TYR A 59 -8.75 -8.94 7.09
N LEU A 60 -8.48 -10.14 7.58
CA LEU A 60 -9.00 -11.39 7.02
C LEU A 60 -9.86 -12.05 8.09
N ILE A 61 -11.13 -12.30 7.77
CA ILE A 61 -12.08 -13.02 8.61
C ILE A 61 -12.75 -14.05 7.71
N ASP A 62 -12.45 -15.34 7.89
CA ASP A 62 -12.91 -16.43 7.03
C ASP A 62 -12.66 -16.13 5.54
N ASN A 63 -13.72 -16.05 4.73
CA ASN A 63 -13.66 -15.70 3.30
C ASN A 63 -13.90 -14.21 3.02
N CYS A 64 -13.77 -13.36 4.06
CA CYS A 64 -13.94 -11.92 3.97
C CYS A 64 -12.61 -11.19 4.14
N VAL A 65 -12.31 -10.31 3.19
CA VAL A 65 -11.14 -9.44 3.23
C VAL A 65 -11.58 -7.98 3.31
N ILE A 66 -11.07 -7.27 4.32
CA ILE A 66 -11.18 -5.81 4.41
C ILE A 66 -9.83 -5.21 4.02
N ILE A 67 -9.83 -4.37 2.99
CA ILE A 67 -8.64 -3.66 2.51
C ILE A 67 -8.79 -2.18 2.85
N THR A 68 -7.78 -1.57 3.47
CA THR A 68 -7.84 -0.15 3.83
C THR A 68 -6.48 0.54 3.85
N GLY A 69 -6.47 1.86 3.75
CA GLY A 69 -5.31 2.70 4.08
C GLY A 69 -5.14 2.96 5.58
N ALA A 70 -6.17 2.69 6.38
CA ALA A 70 -6.31 3.12 7.77
C ALA A 70 -5.62 2.20 8.79
N ASN A 71 -4.91 2.80 9.75
CA ASN A 71 -4.44 2.11 10.95
C ASN A 71 -5.58 1.94 11.96
N LEU A 72 -5.43 0.99 12.89
CA LEU A 72 -6.26 0.90 14.09
C LEU A 72 -5.82 1.98 15.10
N SER A 73 -6.20 3.23 14.86
CA SER A 73 -5.92 4.35 15.77
C SER A 73 -7.11 5.31 15.84
N GLY A 74 -7.22 6.04 16.96
CA GLY A 74 -8.32 6.96 17.24
C GLY A 74 -8.63 7.92 16.08
N ASP A 75 -7.61 8.50 15.46
CA ASP A 75 -7.80 9.44 14.33
C ASP A 75 -8.57 8.82 13.16
N TYR A 76 -8.27 7.57 12.77
CA TYR A 76 -8.97 6.90 11.67
C TYR A 76 -10.41 6.54 12.00
N PHE A 77 -10.73 6.40 13.29
CA PHE A 77 -12.10 6.15 13.74
C PHE A 77 -12.91 7.43 13.95
N THR A 78 -12.29 8.61 13.92
CA THR A 78 -12.95 9.86 14.35
C THR A 78 -12.85 11.01 13.35
N SER A 79 -11.65 11.32 12.85
CA SER A 79 -11.39 12.60 12.16
C SER A 79 -10.39 12.50 11.00
N ARG A 80 -10.04 11.28 10.56
CA ARG A 80 -9.15 11.05 9.43
C ARG A 80 -9.86 10.28 8.33
N GLN A 81 -10.20 10.98 7.26
CA GLN A 81 -10.84 10.41 6.09
C GLN A 81 -9.89 9.47 5.35
N ASP A 82 -10.25 8.20 5.30
CA ASP A 82 -9.61 7.19 4.45
C ASP A 82 -10.71 6.41 3.70
N ARG A 83 -10.33 5.34 2.99
CA ARG A 83 -11.24 4.42 2.31
C ARG A 83 -11.00 3.00 2.79
N TYR A 84 -12.05 2.19 2.72
CA TYR A 84 -11.96 0.75 2.89
C TYR A 84 -12.84 0.06 1.85
N MET A 85 -12.51 -1.18 1.54
CA MET A 85 -13.37 -2.07 0.75
C MET A 85 -13.46 -3.40 1.47
N ILE A 86 -14.68 -3.92 1.55
CA ILE A 86 -14.99 -5.24 2.09
C ILE A 86 -15.31 -6.12 0.89
N ILE A 87 -14.59 -7.22 0.76
CA ILE A 87 -14.83 -8.27 -0.24
C ILE A 87 -15.26 -9.49 0.55
N GLN A 88 -16.52 -9.89 0.41
CA GLN A 88 -17.12 -11.00 1.14
C GLN A 88 -17.16 -12.25 0.27
N ASP A 89 -17.13 -13.42 0.92
CA ASP A 89 -17.33 -14.73 0.31
C ASP A 89 -16.42 -15.03 -0.91
N HIS A 90 -15.21 -14.47 -0.90
CA HIS A 90 -14.26 -14.63 -2.01
C HIS A 90 -13.03 -15.42 -1.56
N LYS A 91 -13.19 -16.75 -1.49
CA LYS A 91 -12.16 -17.68 -1.02
C LYS A 91 -10.81 -17.52 -1.73
N PRO A 92 -10.71 -17.41 -3.08
CA PRO A 92 -9.41 -17.29 -3.73
C PRO A 92 -8.59 -16.09 -3.24
N LEU A 93 -9.25 -14.94 -3.08
CA LEU A 93 -8.60 -13.72 -2.59
C LEU A 93 -8.23 -13.86 -1.11
N SER A 94 -9.12 -14.47 -0.32
CA SER A 94 -8.86 -14.76 1.10
C SER A 94 -7.63 -15.66 1.28
N ASP A 95 -7.53 -16.74 0.48
CA ASP A 95 -6.37 -17.63 0.44
C ASP A 95 -5.09 -16.87 0.05
N PHE A 96 -5.16 -15.97 -0.94
CA PHE A 96 -4.02 -15.13 -1.31
C PHE A 96 -3.50 -14.30 -0.12
N PHE A 97 -4.40 -13.66 0.62
CA PHE A 97 -4.03 -12.84 1.77
C PHE A 97 -3.53 -13.66 2.95
N ASP A 98 -4.11 -14.85 3.19
CA ASP A 98 -3.60 -15.79 4.18
C ASP A 98 -2.17 -16.23 3.83
N ASP A 99 -1.95 -16.71 2.60
CA ASP A 99 -0.65 -17.15 2.09
C ASP A 99 0.40 -16.01 2.19
N LEU A 100 0.03 -14.80 1.76
CA LEU A 100 0.88 -13.62 1.88
C LEU A 100 1.20 -13.31 3.34
N SER A 101 0.21 -13.36 4.24
CA SER A 101 0.41 -13.10 5.67
C SER A 101 1.38 -14.12 6.29
N ARG A 102 1.26 -15.41 5.94
CA ARG A 102 2.14 -16.48 6.41
C ARG A 102 3.57 -16.28 5.94
N VAL A 103 3.77 -15.98 4.66
CA VAL A 103 5.11 -15.70 4.11
C VAL A 103 5.74 -14.50 4.82
N LEU A 104 4.99 -13.41 5.01
CA LEU A 104 5.50 -12.20 5.67
C LEU A 104 5.83 -12.45 7.15
N CYS A 105 4.98 -13.20 7.87
CA CYS A 105 5.25 -13.62 9.24
C CYS A 105 6.51 -14.48 9.34
N LYS A 106 6.71 -15.41 8.40
CA LYS A 106 7.86 -16.31 8.34
C LYS A 106 9.19 -15.57 8.19
N ILE A 107 9.22 -14.50 7.40
CA ILE A 107 10.43 -13.67 7.18
C ILE A 107 10.62 -12.54 8.20
N SER A 108 9.77 -12.49 9.23
CA SER A 108 9.73 -11.45 10.26
C SER A 108 10.21 -11.96 11.62
N PHE A 109 10.45 -11.05 12.56
CA PHE A 109 10.67 -11.44 13.96
C PHE A 109 9.34 -11.85 14.60
N GLN A 110 9.30 -13.01 15.25
CA GLN A 110 8.13 -13.47 15.99
C GLN A 110 8.25 -13.05 17.45
N LEU A 111 7.18 -12.47 18.00
CA LEU A 111 7.11 -12.11 19.42
C LEU A 111 6.64 -13.32 20.23
N THR A 112 7.47 -13.75 21.18
CA THR A 112 7.15 -14.86 22.07
C THR A 112 6.35 -14.38 23.30
N PRO A 113 5.65 -15.29 24.01
CA PRO A 113 4.91 -14.97 25.24
C PRO A 113 5.76 -14.35 26.36
N ASP A 114 7.05 -14.67 26.42
CA ASP A 114 8.02 -14.07 27.35
C ASP A 114 8.58 -12.72 26.85
N GLY A 115 8.03 -12.18 25.77
CA GLY A 115 8.38 -10.86 25.24
C GLY A 115 9.72 -10.82 24.49
N LYS A 116 10.24 -11.96 24.04
CA LYS A 116 11.46 -12.03 23.22
C LYS A 116 11.11 -12.03 21.73
N PHE A 117 12.11 -11.69 20.92
CA PHE A 117 12.03 -11.82 19.47
C PHE A 117 12.81 -13.04 19.03
N ILE A 118 12.15 -13.93 18.31
CA ILE A 118 12.78 -15.10 17.68
C ILE A 118 12.60 -15.03 16.17
N LEU A 119 13.37 -15.84 15.46
CA LEU A 119 13.18 -16.09 14.03
C LEU A 119 12.43 -17.40 13.83
N ASP A 120 11.77 -17.52 12.70
CA ASP A 120 11.14 -18.77 12.30
C ASP A 120 12.18 -19.89 12.16
N LYS A 121 11.85 -21.09 12.64
CA LYS A 121 12.79 -22.23 12.60
C LYS A 121 13.13 -22.66 11.18
N GLU A 122 12.18 -22.55 10.26
CA GLU A 122 12.37 -22.89 8.85
C GLU A 122 12.99 -21.73 8.06
N PHE A 123 12.97 -20.52 8.63
CA PHE A 123 13.60 -19.32 8.06
C PHE A 123 14.49 -18.59 9.10
N PRO A 124 15.64 -19.16 9.49
CA PRO A 124 16.51 -18.61 10.53
C PRO A 124 17.44 -17.49 9.98
N LEU A 125 16.92 -16.62 9.10
CA LEU A 125 17.67 -15.52 8.49
C LEU A 125 17.20 -14.20 9.09
N SER A 126 18.14 -13.43 9.64
CA SER A 126 17.81 -12.15 10.28
C SER A 126 17.77 -10.99 9.27
N PRO A 127 16.69 -10.20 9.21
CA PRO A 127 16.59 -9.03 8.32
C PRO A 127 17.58 -7.91 8.66
N VAL A 128 18.19 -7.94 9.85
CA VAL A 128 19.17 -6.95 10.31
C VAL A 128 20.61 -7.46 10.25
N SER A 129 20.82 -8.73 9.87
CA SER A 129 22.16 -9.30 9.76
C SER A 129 22.85 -8.77 8.51
N VAL A 130 24.02 -8.17 8.70
CA VAL A 130 24.85 -7.64 7.59
C VAL A 130 25.39 -8.78 6.74
N THR A 131 25.84 -9.87 7.37
CA THR A 131 26.46 -11.02 6.69
C THR A 131 25.44 -11.87 5.94
N GLN A 132 24.21 -11.98 6.45
CA GLN A 132 23.14 -12.79 5.83
C GLN A 132 22.23 -12.00 4.88
N ARG A 133 22.47 -10.69 4.67
CA ARG A 133 21.56 -9.82 3.92
C ARG A 133 21.22 -10.36 2.53
N GLY A 134 22.24 -10.74 1.76
CA GLY A 134 22.04 -11.22 0.39
C GLY A 134 21.13 -12.44 0.34
N GLU A 135 21.36 -13.39 1.25
CA GLU A 135 20.57 -14.60 1.37
C GLU A 135 19.16 -14.34 1.90
N TYR A 136 19.02 -13.46 2.90
CA TYR A 136 17.71 -13.01 3.39
C TYR A 136 16.88 -12.43 2.25
N LEU A 137 17.45 -11.51 1.46
CA LEU A 137 16.76 -10.86 0.35
C LEU A 137 16.37 -11.85 -0.74
N LYS A 138 17.31 -12.70 -1.15
CA LYS A 138 17.10 -13.73 -2.19
C LYS A 138 15.98 -14.70 -1.78
N ARG A 139 16.09 -15.28 -0.58
CA ARG A 139 15.14 -16.29 -0.09
C ARG A 139 13.77 -15.69 0.23
N SER A 140 13.72 -14.50 0.84
CA SER A 140 12.45 -13.80 1.09
C SER A 140 11.74 -13.45 -0.21
N ARG A 141 12.48 -12.97 -1.22
CA ARG A 141 11.92 -12.68 -2.55
C ARG A 141 11.37 -13.95 -3.20
N SER A 142 12.12 -15.06 -3.17
CA SER A 142 11.65 -16.35 -3.71
C SER A 142 10.33 -16.73 -3.07
N LEU A 143 10.25 -16.77 -1.73
CA LEU A 143 9.03 -17.17 -1.03
C LEU A 143 7.80 -16.35 -1.43
N VAL A 144 7.95 -15.03 -1.60
CA VAL A 144 6.84 -14.17 -2.02
C VAL A 144 6.45 -14.42 -3.48
N LEU A 145 7.43 -14.59 -4.38
CA LEU A 145 7.15 -14.87 -5.79
C LEU A 145 6.56 -16.27 -6.00
N ASP A 146 7.10 -17.27 -5.33
CA ASP A 146 6.61 -18.66 -5.38
C ASP A 146 5.16 -18.73 -4.88
N MET A 147 4.83 -18.01 -3.81
CA MET A 147 3.45 -17.85 -3.32
C MET A 147 2.56 -17.17 -4.37
N TYR A 148 3.03 -16.07 -4.97
CA TYR A 148 2.27 -15.32 -5.97
C TYR A 148 2.02 -16.15 -7.23
N ASP A 149 3.01 -16.87 -7.72
CA ASP A 149 2.91 -17.76 -8.89
C ASP A 149 2.05 -18.99 -8.59
N GLY A 150 2.09 -19.52 -7.36
CA GLY A 150 1.17 -20.56 -6.89
C GLY A 150 -0.28 -20.08 -6.87
N TYR A 151 -0.54 -18.85 -6.41
CA TYR A 151 -1.87 -18.23 -6.51
C TYR A 151 -2.30 -18.07 -7.97
N ARG A 152 -1.43 -17.52 -8.83
CA ARG A 152 -1.73 -17.35 -10.26
C ARG A 152 -2.01 -18.68 -10.92
N THR A 153 -1.21 -19.71 -10.68
CA THR A 153 -1.38 -21.01 -11.32
C THR A 153 -2.74 -21.61 -10.95
N ARG A 154 -3.09 -21.62 -9.65
CA ARG A 154 -4.39 -22.14 -9.15
C ARG A 154 -5.60 -21.40 -9.74
N ASN A 155 -5.48 -20.08 -9.92
CA ASN A 155 -6.63 -19.23 -10.30
C ASN A 155 -6.68 -18.91 -11.80
N THR A 156 -5.58 -19.03 -12.55
CA THR A 156 -5.58 -18.83 -14.00
C THR A 156 -6.24 -20.00 -14.71
N THR A 157 -6.11 -21.23 -14.20
CA THR A 157 -6.82 -22.40 -14.74
C THR A 157 -8.33 -22.29 -14.59
N ALA A 158 -8.82 -21.48 -13.63
CA ALA A 158 -10.23 -21.19 -13.42
C ALA A 158 -10.76 -20.03 -14.29
N VAL A 159 -9.89 -19.16 -14.81
CA VAL A 159 -10.26 -17.99 -15.64
C VAL A 159 -10.75 -18.42 -17.02
N SER A 160 -10.07 -19.35 -17.69
CA SER A 160 -10.45 -19.77 -19.05
C SER A 160 -11.84 -20.41 -19.12
N PRO A 161 -12.21 -21.34 -18.22
CA PRO A 161 -13.58 -21.88 -18.16
C PRO A 161 -14.64 -20.83 -17.82
N ALA A 162 -14.31 -19.86 -16.93
CA ALA A 162 -15.23 -18.80 -16.53
C ALA A 162 -15.56 -17.84 -17.69
N LEU A 163 -14.57 -17.51 -18.52
CA LEU A 163 -14.75 -16.68 -19.74
C LEU A 163 -15.61 -17.39 -20.80
N SER A 164 -15.54 -18.72 -20.88
CA SER A 164 -16.36 -19.54 -21.77
C SER A 164 -17.71 -19.97 -21.18
N SER A 165 -18.00 -19.56 -19.94
CA SER A 165 -19.26 -19.95 -19.28
C SER A 165 -20.45 -19.19 -19.87
N THR A 166 -21.64 -19.74 -19.71
CA THR A 166 -22.89 -19.10 -20.15
C THR A 166 -23.22 -17.82 -19.34
N GLN A 167 -22.57 -17.62 -18.20
CA GLN A 167 -22.65 -16.41 -17.37
C GLN A 167 -21.24 -16.05 -16.87
N PRO A 168 -20.42 -15.37 -17.69
CA PRO A 168 -19.09 -14.94 -17.26
C PRO A 168 -19.20 -13.94 -16.09
N PRO A 169 -18.18 -13.89 -15.23
CA PRO A 169 -18.16 -12.91 -14.13
C PRO A 169 -18.14 -11.48 -14.68
N ASP A 170 -18.92 -10.59 -14.05
CA ASP A 170 -18.98 -9.16 -14.37
C ASP A 170 -17.84 -8.33 -13.74
N THR A 171 -17.06 -8.97 -12.86
CA THR A 171 -16.03 -8.32 -12.04
C THR A 171 -14.84 -9.26 -11.87
N TRP A 172 -13.64 -8.73 -12.00
CA TRP A 172 -12.40 -9.49 -11.85
C TRP A 172 -11.56 -8.91 -10.71
N LEU A 173 -11.01 -9.75 -9.84
CA LEU A 173 -10.16 -9.31 -8.74
C LEU A 173 -8.73 -9.79 -8.98
N ALA A 174 -7.78 -8.85 -8.98
CA ALA A 174 -6.37 -9.12 -9.24
C ALA A 174 -5.52 -8.57 -8.10
N PRO A 175 -5.12 -9.38 -7.11
CA PRO A 175 -4.25 -8.90 -6.05
C PRO A 175 -2.88 -8.53 -6.63
N LEU A 176 -2.30 -7.41 -6.17
CA LEU A 176 -0.97 -6.94 -6.55
C LEU A 176 -0.08 -6.83 -5.30
N ILE A 177 1.25 -6.91 -5.50
CA ILE A 177 2.24 -6.80 -4.42
C ILE A 177 3.29 -5.75 -4.79
N GLU A 178 3.64 -4.89 -3.84
CA GLU A 178 4.74 -3.94 -3.92
C GLU A 178 5.65 -4.12 -2.69
N LEU A 179 6.78 -4.77 -2.85
CA LEU A 179 7.79 -4.92 -1.80
C LEU A 179 9.14 -4.45 -2.34
N PRO A 180 9.39 -3.12 -2.38
CA PRO A 180 10.62 -2.56 -2.91
C PRO A 180 11.91 -3.11 -2.28
N PRO A 181 11.99 -3.38 -0.95
CA PRO A 181 13.17 -3.99 -0.36
C PRO A 181 13.50 -5.38 -0.91
N LEU A 182 12.49 -6.09 -1.44
CA LEU A 182 12.63 -7.39 -2.10
C LEU A 182 12.63 -7.26 -3.63
N HIS A 183 12.70 -6.03 -4.17
CA HIS A 183 12.62 -5.72 -5.60
C HIS A 183 11.32 -6.18 -6.29
N ILE A 184 10.21 -6.29 -5.57
CA ILE A 184 8.91 -6.68 -6.12
C ILE A 184 8.10 -5.40 -6.37
N GLN A 185 7.69 -5.17 -7.62
CA GLN A 185 7.13 -3.89 -8.09
C GLN A 185 5.90 -4.08 -8.98
N LEU A 186 5.02 -5.04 -8.65
CA LEU A 186 3.89 -5.37 -9.52
C LEU A 186 2.88 -4.22 -9.60
N ASP A 187 2.54 -3.65 -8.44
CA ASP A 187 1.68 -2.48 -8.33
C ASP A 187 2.17 -1.32 -9.20
N SER A 188 3.39 -0.85 -8.95
CA SER A 188 3.89 0.36 -9.60
C SER A 188 3.99 0.21 -11.12
N ARG A 189 4.30 -1.01 -11.59
CA ARG A 189 4.28 -1.38 -13.02
C ARG A 189 2.87 -1.39 -13.60
N VAL A 190 1.88 -1.97 -12.91
CA VAL A 190 0.49 -2.00 -13.38
C VAL A 190 -0.12 -0.60 -13.41
N THR A 191 0.12 0.21 -12.37
CA THR A 191 -0.30 1.62 -12.34
C THR A 191 0.26 2.39 -13.53
N LYS A 192 1.56 2.24 -13.82
CA LYS A 192 2.18 2.84 -15.01
C LYS A 192 1.53 2.35 -16.30
N LEU A 193 1.27 1.04 -16.41
CA LEU A 193 0.64 0.45 -17.58
C LEU A 193 -0.75 1.03 -17.83
N ILE A 194 -1.57 1.19 -16.78
CA ILE A 194 -2.91 1.81 -16.88
C ILE A 194 -2.80 3.23 -17.42
N LEU A 195 -1.88 4.04 -16.89
CA LEU A 195 -1.65 5.40 -17.38
C LEU A 195 -1.17 5.40 -18.83
N SER A 196 -0.21 4.54 -19.18
CA SER A 196 0.35 4.43 -20.53
C SER A 196 -0.60 3.82 -21.57
N LEU A 197 -1.63 3.08 -21.15
CA LEU A 197 -2.62 2.45 -22.04
C LEU A 197 -3.96 3.16 -22.03
N ALA A 198 -4.13 4.24 -21.26
CA ALA A 198 -5.36 5.02 -21.25
C ALA A 198 -5.73 5.47 -22.67
N ARG A 199 -7.01 5.31 -23.02
CA ARG A 199 -7.55 5.61 -24.35
C ARG A 199 -7.91 7.09 -24.47
N ASP A 200 -7.88 7.63 -25.67
CA ASP A 200 -8.33 8.99 -25.93
C ASP A 200 -9.79 9.18 -25.51
N GLY A 201 -10.11 10.32 -24.88
CA GLY A 201 -11.44 10.59 -24.36
C GLY A 201 -11.77 9.93 -23.02
N SER A 202 -10.94 8.98 -22.55
CA SER A 202 -11.13 8.35 -21.23
C SER A 202 -10.86 9.31 -20.07
N CYS A 203 -11.21 8.87 -18.86
CA CYS A 203 -10.98 9.62 -17.63
C CYS A 203 -10.16 8.79 -16.63
N VAL A 204 -9.08 9.38 -16.11
CA VAL A 204 -8.28 8.80 -15.02
C VAL A 204 -8.34 9.72 -13.81
N SER A 205 -8.88 9.21 -12.71
CA SER A 205 -8.95 9.93 -11.43
C SER A 205 -7.97 9.33 -10.43
N LEU A 206 -7.24 10.17 -9.70
CA LEU A 206 -6.29 9.75 -8.66
C LEU A 206 -6.67 10.39 -7.32
N GLY A 207 -6.64 9.60 -6.24
CA GLY A 207 -6.73 10.10 -4.87
C GLY A 207 -5.39 9.92 -4.17
N THR A 208 -4.85 10.95 -3.53
CA THR A 208 -3.61 10.83 -2.76
C THR A 208 -3.62 11.70 -1.50
N GLY A 209 -3.31 11.10 -0.34
CA GLY A 209 -3.17 11.85 0.91
C GLY A 209 -1.96 12.81 0.88
N TYR A 210 -0.95 12.48 0.09
CA TYR A 210 0.31 13.21 -0.01
C TYR A 210 0.74 13.31 -1.47
N PHE A 211 0.45 14.44 -2.12
CA PHE A 211 0.70 14.59 -3.54
C PHE A 211 2.20 14.54 -3.86
N ASN A 212 2.64 13.44 -4.48
CA ASN A 212 4.04 13.24 -4.86
C ASN A 212 4.19 12.22 -5.99
N LEU A 213 3.51 12.43 -7.13
CA LEU A 213 3.57 11.50 -8.26
C LEU A 213 5.01 11.26 -8.74
N THR A 214 5.35 10.01 -9.04
CA THR A 214 6.67 9.70 -9.62
C THR A 214 6.83 10.33 -11.00
N GLN A 215 8.08 10.58 -11.39
CA GLN A 215 8.39 11.07 -12.74
C GLN A 215 7.92 10.12 -13.85
N GLU A 216 7.88 8.81 -13.58
CA GLU A 216 7.39 7.83 -14.53
C GLU A 216 5.89 7.95 -14.78
N TYR A 217 5.11 8.19 -13.73
CA TYR A 217 3.66 8.41 -13.86
C TYR A 217 3.37 9.74 -14.55
N VAL A 218 4.09 10.80 -14.19
CA VAL A 218 3.93 12.10 -14.87
C VAL A 218 4.27 11.99 -16.36
N ARG A 219 5.32 11.26 -16.74
CA ARG A 219 5.64 11.00 -18.16
C ARG A 219 4.53 10.21 -18.85
N ALA A 220 4.06 9.12 -18.25
CA ALA A 220 2.97 8.32 -18.81
C ALA A 220 1.68 9.15 -19.03
N MET A 221 1.40 10.11 -18.15
CA MET A 221 0.28 11.06 -18.33
C MET A 221 0.53 12.04 -19.48
N LEU A 222 1.74 12.58 -19.59
CA LEU A 222 2.14 13.51 -20.66
C LEU A 222 2.06 12.87 -22.05
N ASP A 223 2.35 11.58 -22.15
CA ASP A 223 2.24 10.81 -23.40
C ASP A 223 0.77 10.60 -23.84
N LYS A 224 -0.21 11.04 -23.03
CA LYS A 224 -1.65 10.82 -23.22
C LYS A 224 -2.45 12.13 -23.07
N PRO A 225 -2.26 13.11 -23.97
CA PRO A 225 -2.87 14.45 -23.86
C PRO A 225 -4.38 14.50 -24.05
N ARG A 226 -4.98 13.48 -24.67
CA ARG A 226 -6.43 13.40 -24.91
C ARG A 226 -7.18 12.66 -23.79
N VAL A 227 -6.50 12.23 -22.74
CA VAL A 227 -7.11 11.68 -21.53
C VAL A 227 -7.46 12.82 -20.58
N ASN A 228 -8.60 12.71 -19.90
CA ASN A 228 -9.01 13.64 -18.87
C ASN A 228 -8.51 13.13 -17.51
N TYR A 229 -7.62 13.88 -16.87
CA TYR A 229 -7.09 13.53 -15.55
C TYR A 229 -7.77 14.34 -14.46
N SER A 230 -8.07 13.69 -13.34
CA SER A 230 -8.44 14.38 -12.10
C SER A 230 -7.57 13.90 -10.94
N VAL A 231 -7.20 14.81 -10.05
CA VAL A 231 -6.43 14.48 -8.85
C VAL A 231 -7.11 15.10 -7.64
N LEU A 232 -7.48 14.27 -6.66
CA LEU A 232 -7.94 14.70 -5.34
C LEU A 232 -6.80 14.52 -4.32
N MET A 233 -6.41 15.62 -3.68
CA MET A 233 -5.38 15.65 -2.65
C MET A 233 -5.84 16.32 -1.36
N ALA A 234 -5.08 16.19 -0.28
CA ALA A 234 -5.34 16.94 0.95
C ALA A 234 -5.01 18.43 0.75
N HIS A 235 -5.94 19.32 1.12
CA HIS A 235 -5.58 20.73 1.36
C HIS A 235 -4.55 20.81 2.50
N PRO A 236 -3.67 21.85 2.56
CA PRO A 236 -2.73 22.01 3.66
C PRO A 236 -3.36 21.91 5.05
N THR A 237 -4.57 22.46 5.24
CA THR A 237 -5.28 22.40 6.53
C THR A 237 -5.86 21.03 6.87
N ALA A 238 -6.03 20.15 5.88
CA ALA A 238 -6.46 18.76 6.05
C ALA A 238 -5.29 17.77 6.04
N ASN A 239 -4.05 18.27 6.14
CA ASN A 239 -2.86 17.44 6.20
C ASN A 239 -2.53 17.06 7.66
N GLY A 240 -2.27 15.78 7.92
CA GLY A 240 -1.93 15.29 9.26
C GLY A 240 -0.64 15.85 9.87
N PHE A 241 0.20 16.54 9.10
CA PHE A 241 1.41 17.22 9.58
C PHE A 241 1.21 18.73 9.86
N LEU A 242 0.01 19.27 9.64
CA LEU A 242 -0.27 20.68 9.94
C LEU A 242 -0.01 20.98 11.42
N GLY A 243 0.79 22.01 11.70
CA GLY A 243 1.14 22.40 13.07
C GLY A 243 2.14 21.47 13.77
N ALA A 244 2.70 20.47 13.06
CA ALA A 244 3.76 19.64 13.63
C ALA A 244 5.01 20.47 13.94
N ARG A 245 5.62 20.25 15.12
CA ARG A 245 6.84 20.95 15.53
C ARG A 245 8.03 20.61 14.62
N GLY A 246 8.90 21.60 14.39
CA GLY A 246 10.13 21.46 13.61
C GLY A 246 9.88 21.29 12.11
N ALA A 247 10.83 20.68 11.40
CA ALA A 247 10.80 20.56 9.94
C ALA A 247 9.58 19.76 9.40
N ALA A 248 8.92 18.95 10.23
CA ALA A 248 7.69 18.24 9.85
C ALA A 248 6.52 19.20 9.56
N GLY A 249 6.46 20.37 10.20
CA GLY A 249 5.43 21.38 9.93
C GLY A 249 5.52 21.99 8.52
N GLY A 250 6.67 21.84 7.85
CA GLY A 250 6.86 22.26 6.45
C GLY A 250 6.32 21.27 5.41
N ILE A 251 5.98 20.04 5.82
CA ILE A 251 5.55 18.96 4.91
C ILE A 251 4.29 19.33 4.10
N PRO A 252 3.21 19.90 4.68
CA PRO A 252 2.03 20.28 3.92
C PRO A 252 2.38 21.26 2.78
N TYR A 253 3.18 22.30 3.08
CA TYR A 253 3.61 23.30 2.11
C TYR A 253 4.50 22.71 1.01
N ALA A 254 5.35 21.73 1.34
CA ALA A 254 6.14 21.02 0.34
C ALA A 254 5.25 20.27 -0.67
N TYR A 255 4.16 19.65 -0.22
CA TYR A 255 3.21 18.98 -1.13
C TYR A 255 2.45 19.99 -2.00
N THR A 256 2.07 21.16 -1.48
CA THR A 256 1.51 22.24 -2.30
C THR A 256 2.50 22.70 -3.36
N ALA A 257 3.78 22.87 -3.02
CA ALA A 257 4.80 23.23 -4.00
C ALA A 257 5.01 22.14 -5.08
N LEU A 258 4.93 20.86 -4.71
CA LEU A 258 4.97 19.75 -5.67
C LEU A 258 3.75 19.75 -6.59
N ALA A 259 2.55 20.04 -6.07
CA ALA A 259 1.33 20.17 -6.85
C ALA A 259 1.42 21.33 -7.86
N ALA A 260 1.89 22.51 -7.43
CA ALA A 260 2.11 23.66 -8.31
C ALA A 260 3.11 23.34 -9.44
N ARG A 261 4.23 22.67 -9.11
CA ARG A 261 5.21 22.21 -10.10
C ARG A 261 4.67 21.13 -11.04
N PHE A 262 3.71 20.33 -10.58
CA PHE A 262 3.06 19.36 -11.44
C PHE A 262 2.14 20.05 -12.43
N LEU A 263 1.28 20.97 -11.98
CA LEU A 263 0.37 21.75 -12.84
C LEU A 263 1.12 22.50 -13.94
N SER A 264 2.27 23.12 -13.61
CA SER A 264 3.08 23.80 -14.63
C SER A 264 3.64 22.84 -15.69
N ARG A 265 3.93 21.59 -15.33
CA ARG A 265 4.44 20.58 -16.27
C ARG A 265 3.35 19.96 -17.14
N VAL A 266 2.12 19.90 -16.65
CA VAL A 266 0.98 19.30 -17.35
C VAL A 266 0.03 20.35 -17.93
N SER A 267 0.52 21.57 -18.16
CA SER A 267 -0.28 22.70 -18.64
C SER A 267 -1.00 22.43 -19.97
N ASN A 268 -0.47 21.52 -20.78
CA ASN A 268 -1.02 21.13 -22.08
C ASN A 268 -1.96 19.91 -22.00
N LEU A 269 -2.15 19.34 -20.81
CA LEU A 269 -3.06 18.21 -20.57
C LEU A 269 -4.38 18.71 -19.97
N LYS A 270 -5.45 17.94 -20.14
CA LYS A 270 -6.71 18.17 -19.43
C LYS A 270 -6.60 17.62 -18.01
N VAL A 271 -6.12 18.44 -17.08
CA VAL A 271 -5.97 18.05 -15.66
C VAL A 271 -6.80 18.95 -14.76
N ALA A 272 -7.66 18.34 -13.95
CA ALA A 272 -8.34 19.00 -12.84
C ALA A 272 -7.69 18.59 -11.51
N MET A 273 -7.35 19.55 -10.66
CA MET A 273 -6.88 19.29 -9.30
C MET A 273 -7.90 19.78 -8.29
N PHE A 274 -8.19 18.94 -7.30
CA PHE A 274 -9.13 19.17 -6.23
C PHE A 274 -8.44 18.99 -4.89
N GLU A 275 -8.81 19.81 -3.92
CA GLU A 275 -8.32 19.71 -2.55
C GLU A 275 -9.47 19.35 -1.62
N TYR A 276 -9.27 18.33 -0.79
CA TYR A 276 -10.18 18.00 0.29
C TYR A 276 -10.01 19.00 1.43
N VAL A 277 -11.11 19.62 1.84
CA VAL A 277 -11.19 20.52 3.00
C VAL A 277 -12.40 20.14 3.83
N ARG A 278 -12.18 19.87 5.12
CA ARG A 278 -13.24 19.74 6.12
C ARG A 278 -12.68 20.13 7.48
N SER A 279 -13.33 21.08 8.17
CA SER A 279 -12.86 21.58 9.46
C SER A 279 -12.75 20.45 10.48
N GLY A 280 -11.61 20.34 11.16
CA GLY A 280 -11.33 19.30 12.14
C GLY A 280 -11.01 17.91 11.55
N TRP A 281 -10.97 17.77 10.22
CA TRP A 281 -10.69 16.49 9.55
C TRP A 281 -9.39 16.52 8.74
N THR A 282 -8.72 15.37 8.67
CA THR A 282 -7.57 15.15 7.79
C THR A 282 -7.90 14.19 6.66
N TYR A 283 -7.20 14.30 5.52
CA TYR A 283 -7.42 13.46 4.34
C TYR A 283 -6.26 12.48 4.11
N HIS A 284 -6.59 11.22 3.90
CA HIS A 284 -5.62 10.15 3.67
C HIS A 284 -6.11 9.08 2.68
N ALA A 285 -7.25 9.29 2.01
CA ALA A 285 -7.73 8.34 1.02
C ALA A 285 -6.82 8.25 -0.20
N LYS A 286 -6.71 7.04 -0.76
CA LYS A 286 -5.87 6.73 -1.91
C LYS A 286 -6.63 5.86 -2.91
N GLY A 287 -6.27 5.95 -4.17
CA GLY A 287 -6.85 5.10 -5.22
C GLY A 287 -6.65 5.67 -6.61
N LEU A 288 -6.92 4.83 -7.61
CA LEU A 288 -6.97 5.21 -9.01
C LEU A 288 -8.26 4.65 -9.60
N TRP A 289 -8.93 5.43 -10.44
CA TRP A 289 -10.14 5.01 -11.13
C TRP A 289 -10.02 5.37 -12.60
N TYR A 290 -10.32 4.41 -13.47
CA TYR A 290 -10.35 4.60 -14.91
C TYR A 290 -11.78 4.41 -15.42
N SER A 291 -12.27 5.39 -16.19
CA SER A 291 -13.59 5.39 -16.81
C SER A 291 -13.43 5.60 -18.31
N GLU A 292 -14.24 4.93 -19.12
CA GLU A 292 -14.08 4.97 -20.58
C GLU A 292 -14.46 6.32 -21.19
N SER A 293 -15.33 7.09 -20.53
CA SER A 293 -15.73 8.43 -20.96
C SER A 293 -16.09 9.31 -19.76
N PRO A 294 -16.13 10.66 -19.92
CA PRO A 294 -16.57 11.55 -18.87
C PRO A 294 -18.02 11.24 -18.45
N GLY A 295 -18.26 11.14 -17.15
CA GLY A 295 -19.58 10.82 -16.59
C GLY A 295 -19.93 9.33 -16.55
N SER A 296 -19.14 8.44 -17.18
CA SER A 296 -19.33 7.00 -17.03
C SER A 296 -18.82 6.51 -15.66
N LYS A 297 -19.36 5.38 -15.19
CA LYS A 297 -18.80 4.71 -14.00
C LYS A 297 -17.39 4.17 -14.31
N PRO A 298 -16.51 4.06 -13.30
CA PRO A 298 -15.21 3.41 -13.48
C PRO A 298 -15.36 1.95 -13.89
N VAL A 299 -14.56 1.53 -14.89
CA VAL A 299 -14.40 0.13 -15.33
C VAL A 299 -13.12 -0.50 -14.78
N LEU A 300 -12.26 0.29 -14.14
CA LEU A 300 -11.11 -0.21 -13.41
C LEU A 300 -10.88 0.65 -12.18
N THR A 301 -10.65 -0.01 -11.05
CA THR A 301 -10.35 0.65 -9.77
C THR A 301 -9.13 0.02 -9.11
N LEU A 302 -8.12 0.82 -8.83
CA LEU A 302 -7.03 0.41 -7.94
C LEU A 302 -7.32 0.86 -6.51
N ILE A 303 -7.24 -0.09 -5.58
CA ILE A 303 -7.56 0.12 -4.16
C ILE A 303 -6.37 -0.30 -3.31
N GLY A 304 -5.92 0.57 -2.42
CA GLY A 304 -4.87 0.20 -1.47
C GLY A 304 -4.21 1.41 -0.87
N SER A 305 -2.95 1.26 -0.51
CA SER A 305 -2.23 2.23 0.30
C SER A 305 -1.19 3.11 -0.43
N PRO A 306 -0.99 3.10 -1.77
CA PRO A 306 0.08 3.90 -2.34
C PRO A 306 -0.31 5.38 -2.43
N ASN A 307 0.61 6.27 -2.06
CA ASN A 307 0.50 7.70 -2.34
C ASN A 307 1.03 8.06 -3.74
N PHE A 308 1.26 7.06 -4.60
CA PHE A 308 1.79 7.17 -5.97
C PHE A 308 3.17 7.84 -6.09
N GLY A 309 3.91 7.98 -4.98
CA GLY A 309 5.28 8.50 -4.96
C GLY A 309 6.35 7.43 -4.77
N LYS A 310 7.62 7.83 -4.89
CA LYS A 310 8.81 6.94 -4.86
C LYS A 310 8.90 6.03 -3.61
N TRP A 311 8.20 6.39 -2.55
CA TRP A 311 8.17 5.69 -1.26
C TRP A 311 6.82 5.04 -0.95
N SER A 312 5.89 5.02 -1.91
CA SER A 312 4.56 4.42 -1.76
C SER A 312 4.67 2.91 -1.88
N ARG A 313 4.08 2.19 -0.92
CA ARG A 313 4.21 0.74 -0.83
C ARG A 313 2.82 0.12 -0.66
N ILE A 314 2.43 -0.65 -1.67
CA ILE A 314 1.39 -1.69 -1.70
C ILE A 314 0.00 -1.22 -2.10
N LEU A 315 -0.46 -1.77 -3.24
CA LEU A 315 -1.78 -1.59 -3.85
C LEU A 315 -2.39 -2.96 -4.15
N PHE A 316 -3.72 -3.01 -4.12
CA PHE A 316 -4.54 -4.10 -4.62
C PHE A 316 -5.32 -3.60 -5.85
N CYS A 317 -5.54 -4.46 -6.85
CA CYS A 317 -6.29 -4.08 -8.05
C CYS A 317 -7.66 -4.77 -8.07
N ILE A 318 -8.69 -3.99 -8.42
CA ILE A 318 -10.03 -4.47 -8.75
C ILE A 318 -10.32 -4.08 -10.20
N TYR A 319 -10.52 -5.08 -11.03
CA TYR A 319 -11.06 -4.92 -12.37
C TYR A 319 -12.59 -4.98 -12.32
N TYR A 320 -13.27 -4.05 -12.98
CA TYR A 320 -14.73 -4.09 -13.14
C TYR A 320 -15.06 -3.98 -14.63
N LEU A 321 -15.10 -5.11 -15.33
CA LEU A 321 -15.45 -5.13 -16.75
C LEU A 321 -16.96 -5.37 -16.87
N ARG A 322 -17.72 -4.30 -17.10
CA ARG A 322 -19.06 -4.41 -17.70
C ARG A 322 -18.98 -4.82 -19.15
#